data_AF-A0A528FZJ4-F1
#
_entry.id   AF-A0A528FZJ4-F1
#
_cell.length_a   1.000
_cell.length_b   1.000
_cell.length_c   1.000
_cell.angle_alpha   90.00
_cell.angle_beta   90.00
_cell.angle_gamma   90.00
#
_symmetry.space_group_name_H-M   'P 1'
#
loop_
_entity.id
_entity.type
_entity.pdbx_description
1 polymer ?
#
loop_
_entity_poly.entity_id
_entity_poly.type
_entity_poly.pdbx_seq_one_letter_code
_entity_poly.pdbx_strand_id
1 'polypeptide(L)' 'IKAARIVAFEDLGMEAIYEFEVQDMPVIMALDVEGNSIHDSGPLEWRKRMAADSIARNIGI' A
#
# COMPACT_ATOMS: atom_id res chain seq x y z
N ILE A 1 16.56 0.07 -8.41
CA ILE A 1 17.58 -0.72 -7.69
C ILE A 1 18.94 -0.42 -8.32
N LYS A 2 19.95 -0.10 -7.51
CA LYS A 2 21.31 0.26 -7.94
C LYS A 2 22.32 -0.87 -7.69
N ALA A 3 22.13 -1.63 -6.62
CA ALA A 3 22.90 -2.83 -6.31
C ALA A 3 22.02 -3.86 -5.58
N ALA A 4 22.41 -5.12 -5.65
CA ALA A 4 21.77 -6.24 -4.97
C ALA A 4 22.84 -7.26 -4.55
N ARG A 5 22.79 -7.76 -3.31
CA ARG A 5 23.65 -8.87 -2.86
C ARG A 5 22.90 -9.81 -1.93
N ILE A 6 23.21 -11.10 -1.99
CA ILE A 6 22.71 -12.09 -1.04
C ILE A 6 23.44 -11.88 0.29
N VAL A 7 22.69 -11.84 1.39
CA VAL A 7 23.25 -11.71 2.75
C VAL A 7 23.02 -12.95 3.61
N ALA A 8 22.04 -13.81 3.26
CA ALA A 8 21.80 -15.09 3.93
C ALA A 8 20.99 -16.05 3.05
N PHE A 9 21.11 -17.36 3.35
CA PHE A 9 20.31 -18.45 2.78
C PHE A 9 20.38 -18.57 1.25
N GLU A 10 21.60 -18.57 0.69
CA GLU A 10 21.85 -18.67 -0.76
C GLU A 10 21.23 -19.92 -1.40
N ASP A 11 21.13 -21.01 -0.64
CA ASP A 11 20.52 -22.28 -1.06
C ASP A 11 19.02 -22.19 -1.35
N LEU A 12 18.32 -21.16 -0.83
CA LEU A 12 16.91 -20.89 -1.13
C LEU A 12 16.70 -20.23 -2.51
N GLY A 13 17.78 -19.95 -3.25
CA GLY A 13 17.69 -19.37 -4.59
C GLY A 13 17.00 -18.00 -4.56
N MET A 14 15.85 -17.87 -5.24
CA MET A 14 15.12 -16.59 -5.37
C MET A 14 14.52 -16.07 -4.06
N GLU A 15 14.38 -16.94 -3.04
CA GLU A 15 13.81 -16.60 -1.74
C GLU A 15 14.87 -16.23 -0.69
N ALA A 16 16.15 -16.19 -1.08
CA ALA A 16 17.25 -15.76 -0.23
C ALA A 16 17.03 -14.33 0.30
N ILE A 17 17.73 -13.95 1.38
CA ILE A 17 17.68 -12.58 1.88
C ILE A 17 18.65 -11.73 1.07
N TYR A 18 18.12 -10.66 0.48
CA TYR A 18 18.90 -9.69 -0.32
C TYR A 18 19.00 -8.34 0.38
N GLU A 19 20.19 -7.76 0.34
CA GLU A 19 20.37 -6.33 0.57
C GLU A 19 20.32 -5.60 -0.76
N PHE A 20 19.49 -4.56 -0.84
CA PHE A 20 19.34 -3.72 -2.03
C PHE A 20 19.76 -2.28 -1.74
N GLU A 21 20.56 -1.72 -2.63
CA GLU A 21 20.73 -0.26 -2.72
C GLU A 21 19.64 0.27 -3.65
N VAL A 22 18.86 1.24 -3.18
CA VAL A 22 17.67 1.73 -3.88
C VAL A 22 17.71 3.25 -3.99
N GLN A 23 17.37 3.74 -5.18
CA GLN A 23 17.16 5.16 -5.48
C GLN A 23 15.80 5.31 -6.15
N ASP A 24 15.06 6.36 -5.80
CA ASP A 24 13.77 6.73 -6.39
C ASP A 24 12.76 5.57 -6.42
N MET A 25 12.51 4.96 -5.26
CA MET A 25 11.50 3.91 -5.12
C MET A 25 10.21 4.50 -4.57
N PRO A 26 9.23 4.84 -5.43
CA PRO A 26 7.95 5.33 -4.98
C PRO A 26 7.23 4.23 -4.20
N VAL A 27 6.76 4.59 -3.00
CA VAL A 27 5.95 3.72 -2.13
C VAL A 27 4.78 4.52 -1.57
N ILE A 28 3.74 3.82 -1.16
CA ILE A 28 2.57 4.40 -0.52
C ILE A 28 2.53 3.96 0.94
N MET A 29 2.22 4.90 1.84
CA MET A 29 2.04 4.60 3.26
C MET A 29 0.71 3.86 3.46
N ALA A 30 0.78 2.62 3.95
CA ALA A 30 -0.39 1.79 4.23
C ALA A 30 -0.79 1.78 5.71
N LEU A 31 0.19 1.90 6.60
CA LEU A 31 0.04 1.97 8.06
C LEU A 31 1.09 2.94 8.60
N ASP A 32 0.72 3.80 9.54
CA ASP A 32 1.67 4.66 10.26
C ASP A 32 1.98 4.15 11.68
N VAL A 33 2.89 4.84 12.38
CA VAL A 33 3.34 4.49 13.73
C VAL A 33 2.27 4.69 14.81
N GLU A 34 1.21 5.44 14.50
CA GLU A 34 0.07 5.66 15.40
C GLU A 34 -1.01 4.57 15.22
N GLY A 35 -0.85 3.70 14.22
CA GLY A 35 -1.77 2.61 13.91
C GLY A 35 -2.86 2.97 12.90
N ASN A 36 -2.77 4.12 12.23
CA ASN A 36 -3.75 4.50 11.20
C ASN A 36 -3.51 3.67 9.93
N SER A 37 -4.53 2.90 9.50
CA SER A 37 -4.45 1.99 8.35
C SER A 37 -5.30 2.43 7.16
N ILE A 38 -4.76 2.30 5.94
CA ILE A 38 -5.52 2.49 4.70
C ILE A 38 -6.60 1.44 4.52
N HIS A 39 -6.45 0.26 5.12
CA HIS A 39 -7.45 -0.80 5.05
C HIS A 39 -8.68 -0.49 5.89
N ASP A 40 -8.60 0.47 6.82
CA ASP A 40 -9.75 0.97 7.58
C ASP A 40 -10.37 2.19 6.91
N SER A 41 -9.53 3.19 6.61
CA SER A 41 -9.96 4.47 6.06
C SER A 41 -10.45 4.38 4.62
N GLY A 42 -9.83 3.54 3.78
CA GLY A 42 -10.20 3.37 2.37
C GLY A 42 -11.65 2.88 2.19
N PRO A 43 -12.05 1.74 2.78
CA PRO A 43 -13.42 1.26 2.71
C PRO A 43 -14.44 2.24 3.32
N LEU A 44 -14.07 2.93 4.40
CA LEU A 44 -14.92 3.94 5.02
C LEU A 44 -15.20 5.11 4.07
N GLU A 45 -14.17 5.67 3.45
CA GLU A 45 -14.27 6.77 2.51
C GLU A 45 -15.07 6.36 1.28
N TRP A 46 -14.83 5.17 0.74
CA TRP A 46 -15.60 4.64 -0.38
C TRP A 46 -17.09 4.54 -0.04
N ARG A 47 -17.45 3.98 1.14
CA ARG A 47 -18.85 3.90 1.58
C ARG A 47 -19.51 5.28 1.67
N LYS A 48 -18.79 6.29 2.18
CA LYS A 48 -19.30 7.67 2.25
C LYS A 48 -19.59 8.24 0.86
N ARG A 49 -18.66 8.06 -0.09
CA ARG A 49 -18.84 8.50 -1.48
C ARG A 49 -20.03 7.82 -2.15
N MET A 50 -20.14 6.50 -2.02
CA MET A 50 -21.27 5.73 -2.55
C MET A 50 -22.61 6.17 -1.97
N ALA A 51 -22.66 6.49 -0.67
CA ALA A 51 -23.86 7.03 -0.05
C ALA A 51 -24.22 8.42 -0.61
N ALA A 52 -23.24 9.32 -0.75
CA ALA A 52 -23.43 10.63 -1.34
C ALA A 52 -23.92 10.55 -2.80
N ASP A 53 -23.29 9.70 -3.62
CA ASP A 53 -23.68 9.46 -5.01
C ASP A 53 -25.08 8.85 -5.12
N SER A 54 -25.47 8.01 -4.17
CA SER A 54 -26.84 7.48 -4.11
C SER A 54 -27.85 8.57 -3.75
N ILE A 55 -27.50 9.48 -2.84
CA ILE A 55 -28.37 10.60 -2.44
C ILE A 55 -28.57 11.55 -3.62
N ALA A 56 -27.50 11.96 -4.30
CA ALA A 56 -27.54 12.85 -5.45
C ALA A 56 -28.50 12.32 -6.53
N ARG A 57 -28.33 11.04 -6.91
CA ARG A 57 -29.20 10.37 -7.89
C ARG A 57 -30.67 10.33 -7.47
N ASN A 58 -30.95 10.15 -6.18
CA ASN A 58 -32.33 10.08 -5.68
C ASN A 58 -33.06 11.44 -5.68
N ILE A 59 -32.33 12.54 -5.57
CA ILE A 59 -32.89 13.90 -5.63
C ILE A 59 -32.81 14.53 -7.03
N GLY A 60 -32.41 13.75 -8.04
CA GLY A 60 -32.41 14.16 -9.44
C GLY A 60 -31.27 15.10 -9.84
N ILE A 61 -30.15 15.05 -9.11
CA ILE A 61 -28.89 15.77 -9.42
C ILE A 61 -27.85 14.76 -9.92
#